data_AF-C5KYY4-F1
#
_entry.id   AF-C5KYY4-F1
#
_cell.length_a   1.000
_cell.length_b   1.000
_cell.length_c   1.000
_cell.angle_alpha   90.00
_cell.angle_beta   90.00
_cell.angle_gamma   90.00
#
_symmetry.space_group_name_H-M   'P 1'
#
loop_
_entity.id
_entity.type
_entity.pdbx_description
1 polymer ?
#
loop_
_entity_poly.entity_id
_entity_poly.type
_entity_poly.pdbx_seq_one_letter_code
_entity_poly.pdbx_strand_id
1 'polypeptide(L)'
;MLRSKLCRLHDATTEQMERMQECPHDPGGYFIIKGTEKVLLMQEQLSNNRIIVEMDPKKLVQAVVTSSTADNKSRTVVCFKSELSGLFVKHSAFTELIPAVIMLRAMGMESDQEIVSGRGNLGSSIGAYEKAVMR
;
A
#
# COMPACT_ATOMS: atom_id res chain seq x y z
N MET A 1 -17.37 11.11 16.76
CA MET A 1 -16.25 11.92 17.32
C MET A 1 -16.83 13.21 17.87
N LEU A 2 -16.38 13.63 19.04
CA LEU A 2 -16.86 14.86 19.67
C LEU A 2 -16.54 16.07 18.77
N ARG A 3 -17.49 17.01 18.65
CA ARG A 3 -17.43 18.19 17.74
C ARG A 3 -17.35 17.90 16.24
N SER A 4 -17.53 16.65 15.79
CA SER A 4 -17.69 16.34 14.36
C SER A 4 -19.05 16.79 13.81
N LYS A 5 -19.22 16.85 12.48
CA LYS A 5 -20.50 17.21 11.80
C LYS A 5 -21.75 16.45 12.28
N LEU A 6 -21.57 15.24 12.78
CA LEU A 6 -22.65 14.38 13.28
C LEU A 6 -22.82 14.45 14.81
N CYS A 7 -21.98 15.22 15.50
CA CYS A 7 -22.06 15.39 16.95
C CYS A 7 -23.08 16.48 17.30
N ARG A 8 -23.80 16.30 18.41
CA ARG A 8 -24.72 17.31 18.97
C ARG A 8 -24.04 18.64 19.29
N LEU A 9 -22.72 18.63 19.54
CA LEU A 9 -21.91 19.81 19.83
C LEU A 9 -21.42 20.55 18.57
N HIS A 10 -21.82 20.11 17.37
CA HIS A 10 -21.44 20.79 16.13
C HIS A 10 -22.08 22.18 16.06
N ASP A 11 -21.26 23.21 15.81
CA ASP A 11 -21.67 24.64 15.76
C ASP A 11 -22.46 25.14 16.98
N ALA A 12 -22.38 24.43 18.12
CA ALA A 12 -23.03 24.88 19.34
C ALA A 12 -22.37 26.17 19.85
N THR A 13 -23.18 27.16 20.20
CA THR A 13 -22.67 28.38 20.84
C THR A 13 -22.16 28.09 22.24
N THR A 14 -21.34 28.97 22.80
CA THR A 14 -20.84 28.88 24.19
C THR A 14 -21.98 28.65 25.19
N GLU A 15 -23.07 29.41 25.06
CA GLU A 15 -24.26 29.27 25.91
C GLU A 15 -24.95 27.90 25.77
N GLN A 16 -24.99 27.36 24.54
CA GLN A 16 -25.58 26.04 24.29
C GLN A 16 -24.69 24.94 24.87
N MET A 17 -23.37 25.05 24.78
CA MET A 17 -22.42 24.11 25.38
C MET A 17 -22.52 24.11 26.91
N GLU A 18 -22.62 25.29 27.53
CA GLU A 18 -22.85 25.42 28.97
C GLU A 18 -24.15 24.72 29.41
N ARG A 19 -25.24 24.92 28.66
CA ARG A 19 -26.52 24.21 28.91
C ARG A 19 -26.42 22.70 28.72
N MET A 20 -25.49 22.25 27.89
CA MET A 20 -25.22 20.83 27.65
C MET A 20 -24.18 20.24 28.63
N GLN A 21 -23.71 21.00 29.61
CA GLN A 21 -22.69 20.59 30.58
C GLN A 21 -21.35 20.23 29.93
N GLU A 22 -21.04 20.87 28.80
CA GLU A 22 -19.82 20.64 28.03
C GLU A 22 -18.94 21.88 28.06
N CYS A 23 -17.61 21.68 28.07
CA CYS A 23 -16.66 22.79 28.13
C CYS A 23 -16.50 23.46 26.76
N PRO A 24 -16.72 24.79 26.63
CA PRO A 24 -16.49 25.51 25.37
C PRO A 24 -15.04 25.48 24.89
N HIS A 25 -14.08 25.31 25.80
CA HIS A 25 -12.64 25.34 25.51
C HIS A 25 -12.06 23.96 25.23
N ASP A 26 -12.85 22.88 25.31
CA ASP A 26 -12.40 21.54 24.94
C ASP A 26 -12.10 21.50 23.42
N PRO A 27 -10.91 21.11 22.96
CA PRO A 27 -10.63 20.96 21.53
C PRO A 27 -11.54 19.92 20.83
N GLY A 28 -12.05 18.91 21.54
CA GLY A 28 -12.78 17.79 20.94
C GLY A 28 -11.87 16.86 20.13
N GLY A 29 -12.43 16.16 19.12
CA GLY A 29 -11.63 15.30 18.23
C GLY A 29 -11.32 13.90 18.76
N TYR A 30 -11.96 13.50 19.86
CA TYR A 30 -11.85 12.16 20.45
C TYR A 30 -13.20 11.42 20.45
N PHE A 31 -13.14 10.14 20.83
CA PHE A 31 -14.29 9.26 20.99
C PHE A 31 -14.50 8.93 22.45
N ILE A 32 -15.75 8.89 22.91
CA ILE A 32 -16.09 8.37 24.23
C ILE A 32 -16.59 6.94 24.04
N ILE A 33 -15.82 5.96 24.52
CA ILE A 33 -16.13 4.53 24.40
C ILE A 33 -16.19 3.95 25.81
N LYS A 34 -17.37 3.46 26.22
CA LYS A 34 -17.62 2.91 27.57
C LYS A 34 -17.23 3.88 28.71
N GLY A 35 -17.51 5.17 28.53
CA GLY A 35 -17.19 6.20 29.53
C GLY A 35 -15.72 6.61 29.59
N THR A 36 -14.88 6.15 28.65
CA THR A 36 -13.48 6.57 28.54
C THR A 36 -13.23 7.30 27.24
N GLU A 37 -12.49 8.41 27.32
CA GLU A 37 -12.04 9.17 26.16
C GLU A 37 -10.88 8.46 25.46
N LYS A 38 -10.98 8.35 24.13
CA LYS A 38 -10.01 7.67 23.27
C LYS A 38 -9.76 8.50 22.03
N VAL A 39 -8.49 8.77 21.76
CA VAL A 39 -8.02 9.50 20.57
C VAL A 39 -7.45 8.50 19.57
N LEU A 40 -7.78 8.66 18.29
CA LEU A 40 -7.09 7.96 17.21
C LEU A 40 -5.85 8.76 16.83
N LEU A 41 -4.67 8.21 17.10
CA LEU A 41 -3.41 8.83 16.71
C LEU A 41 -3.17 8.63 15.22
N MET A 42 -2.76 9.70 14.53
CA MET A 42 -2.31 9.62 13.15
C MET A 42 -1.11 8.68 13.04
N GLN A 43 -1.18 7.74 12.11
CA GLN A 43 -0.11 6.80 11.82
C GLN A 43 0.57 7.22 10.53
N GLU A 44 1.89 7.40 10.59
CA GLU A 44 2.69 7.57 9.38
C GLU A 44 2.80 6.21 8.65
N GLN A 45 2.54 6.21 7.35
CA GLN A 45 2.68 5.02 6.51
C GLN A 45 3.50 5.34 5.26
N LEU A 46 4.27 4.35 4.80
CA LEU A 46 4.98 4.43 3.54
C LEU A 46 4.01 4.56 2.36
N SER A 47 4.42 5.29 1.32
CA SER A 47 3.63 5.43 0.10
C SER A 47 3.43 4.07 -0.57
N ASN A 48 2.17 3.63 -0.65
CA ASN A 48 1.79 2.49 -1.48
C ASN A 48 1.84 2.88 -2.97
N ASN A 49 1.86 1.89 -3.85
CA ASN A 49 1.83 2.05 -5.32
C ASN A 49 2.97 2.92 -5.88
N ARG A 50 4.09 2.99 -5.15
CA ARG A 50 5.30 3.71 -5.53
C ARG A 50 6.49 2.74 -5.52
N ILE A 51 7.32 2.83 -6.55
CA ILE A 51 8.60 2.10 -6.60
C ILE A 51 9.58 2.83 -5.67
N ILE A 52 10.09 2.11 -4.69
CA ILE A 52 11.09 2.58 -3.73
C ILE A 52 12.36 1.78 -3.99
N VAL A 53 13.45 2.47 -4.32
CA VAL A 53 14.76 1.84 -4.48
C VAL A 53 15.52 2.00 -3.18
N GLU A 54 15.89 0.87 -2.58
CA GLU A 54 16.60 0.80 -1.30
C GLU A 54 17.78 -0.18 -1.40
N MET A 55 18.63 -0.19 -0.38
CA MET A 55 19.70 -1.17 -0.25
C MET A 55 19.29 -2.22 0.79
N ASP A 56 19.35 -3.49 0.41
CA ASP A 56 19.18 -4.63 1.32
C ASP A 56 20.32 -4.63 2.37
N PRO A 57 20.19 -5.30 3.54
CA PRO A 57 21.27 -5.39 4.52
C PRO A 57 22.58 -5.95 3.97
N LYS A 58 22.52 -6.73 2.88
CA LYS A 58 23.69 -7.22 2.14
C LYS A 58 24.32 -6.17 1.20
N LYS A 59 23.89 -4.90 1.28
CA LYS A 59 24.32 -3.78 0.42
C LYS A 59 24.05 -3.99 -1.07
N LEU A 60 23.06 -4.82 -1.40
CA LEU A 60 22.58 -5.00 -2.77
C LEU A 60 21.41 -4.06 -3.02
N VAL A 61 21.40 -3.41 -4.18
CA VAL A 61 20.30 -2.53 -4.59
C VAL A 61 19.07 -3.38 -4.89
N GLN A 62 17.93 -3.02 -4.29
CA GLN A 62 16.64 -3.64 -4.54
C GLN A 62 15.56 -2.59 -4.80
N ALA A 63 14.60 -2.93 -5.65
CA ALA A 63 13.41 -2.13 -5.87
C ALA A 63 12.22 -2.80 -5.19
N VAL A 64 11.55 -2.09 -4.29
CA VAL A 64 10.37 -2.56 -3.57
C VAL A 64 9.16 -1.76 -4.02
N VAL A 65 8.07 -2.47 -4.30
CA VAL A 65 6.76 -1.88 -4.49
C VAL A 65 5.77 -2.58 -3.57
N THR A 66 5.05 -1.77 -2.80
CA THR A 66 3.92 -2.24 -2.00
C THR A 66 2.65 -1.81 -2.73
N SER A 67 2.04 -2.75 -3.45
CA SER A 67 0.83 -2.50 -4.21
C SER A 67 -0.37 -2.64 -3.28
N SER A 68 -1.21 -1.61 -3.21
CA SER A 68 -2.44 -1.60 -2.41
C SER A 68 -3.60 -1.22 -3.31
N THR A 69 -4.55 -2.15 -3.43
CA THR A 69 -5.89 -1.91 -3.98
C THR A 69 -6.89 -1.76 -2.82
N ALA A 70 -8.18 -1.59 -3.13
CA ALA A 70 -9.23 -1.51 -2.12
C ALA A 70 -9.32 -2.78 -1.26
N ASP A 71 -9.08 -3.95 -1.88
CA ASP A 71 -9.31 -5.24 -1.25
C ASP A 71 -8.03 -5.96 -0.83
N ASN A 72 -6.90 -5.66 -1.47
CA ASN A 72 -5.67 -6.43 -1.29
C ASN A 72 -4.42 -5.55 -1.22
N LYS A 73 -3.46 -6.01 -0.41
CA LYS A 73 -2.12 -5.44 -0.31
C LYS A 73 -1.10 -6.52 -0.61
N SER A 74 -0.25 -6.30 -1.60
CA SER A 74 0.85 -7.19 -1.96
C SER A 74 2.19 -6.44 -1.92
N ARG A 75 3.26 -7.20 -1.69
CA ARG A 75 4.62 -6.66 -1.70
C ARG A 75 5.45 -7.41 -2.70
N THR A 76 6.04 -6.68 -3.63
CA THR A 76 6.96 -7.19 -4.64
C THR A 76 8.32 -6.57 -4.43
N VAL A 77 9.35 -7.41 -4.43
CA VAL A 77 10.76 -6.99 -4.35
C VAL A 77 11.48 -7.51 -5.59
N VAL A 78 12.11 -6.62 -6.32
CA VAL A 78 13.00 -6.96 -7.43
C VAL A 78 14.42 -6.79 -6.94
N CYS A 79 15.20 -7.85 -6.97
CA CYS A 79 16.58 -7.87 -6.48
C CYS A 79 17.53 -8.48 -7.51
N PHE A 80 18.76 -7.97 -7.54
CA PHE A 80 19.83 -8.55 -8.32
C PHE A 80 20.62 -9.53 -7.46
N LYS A 81 20.75 -10.78 -7.92
CA LYS A 81 21.60 -11.79 -7.25
C LYS A 81 22.92 -11.91 -7.99
N SER A 82 24.01 -11.53 -7.34
CA SER A 82 25.36 -11.64 -7.87
C SER A 82 25.79 -13.09 -8.10
N GLU A 83 25.46 -14.00 -7.19
CA GLU A 83 25.83 -15.43 -7.27
C GLU A 83 25.28 -16.13 -8.52
N LEU A 84 24.09 -15.73 -8.97
CA LEU A 84 23.41 -16.31 -10.13
C LEU A 84 23.44 -15.38 -11.35
N SER A 85 24.11 -14.22 -11.24
CA SER A 85 24.21 -13.18 -12.27
C SER A 85 22.87 -12.86 -12.95
N GLY A 86 21.83 -12.55 -12.17
CA GLY A 86 20.48 -12.37 -12.71
C GLY A 86 19.54 -11.54 -11.85
N LEU A 87 18.45 -11.08 -12.47
CA LEU A 87 17.36 -10.36 -11.81
C LEU A 87 16.29 -11.34 -11.33
N PHE A 88 15.90 -11.22 -10.07
CA PHE A 88 14.89 -12.06 -9.44
C PHE A 88 13.77 -11.21 -8.86
N VAL A 89 12.57 -11.78 -8.84
CA VAL A 89 11.36 -11.20 -8.26
C VAL A 89 10.93 -12.05 -7.08
N LYS A 90 10.75 -11.40 -5.93
CA LYS A 90 10.08 -11.93 -4.75
C LYS A 90 8.69 -11.31 -4.68
N HIS A 91 7.66 -12.13 -4.70
CA HIS A 91 6.27 -11.66 -4.55
C HIS A 91 5.61 -12.38 -3.39
N SER A 92 4.70 -11.71 -2.67
CA SER A 92 4.03 -12.27 -1.50
C SER A 92 3.24 -13.56 -1.76
N ALA A 93 2.83 -13.82 -3.01
CA ALA A 93 2.15 -15.07 -3.38
C ALA A 93 3.10 -16.27 -3.59
N PHE A 94 4.41 -16.04 -3.74
CA PHE A 94 5.38 -17.09 -4.01
C PHE A 94 6.38 -17.21 -2.86
N THR A 95 6.68 -18.44 -2.47
CA THR A 95 7.68 -18.71 -1.41
C THR A 95 9.10 -18.58 -1.96
N GLU A 96 9.28 -18.97 -3.22
CA GLU A 96 10.58 -18.97 -3.89
C GLU A 96 10.79 -17.72 -4.75
N LEU A 97 12.07 -17.45 -5.07
CA LEU A 97 12.45 -16.35 -5.93
C LEU A 97 12.33 -16.78 -7.39
N ILE A 98 11.63 -15.97 -8.18
CA ILE A 98 11.37 -16.26 -9.58
C ILE A 98 12.29 -15.38 -10.45
N PRO A 99 13.04 -15.94 -11.40
CA PRO A 99 13.77 -15.14 -12.39
C PRO A 99 12.84 -14.19 -13.14
N ALA A 100 13.24 -12.91 -13.27
CA ALA A 100 12.40 -11.88 -13.88
C ALA A 100 11.96 -12.22 -15.31
N VAL A 101 12.83 -12.87 -16.09
CA VAL A 101 12.54 -13.31 -17.47
C VAL A 101 11.37 -14.29 -17.53
N ILE A 102 11.27 -15.22 -16.57
CA ILE A 102 10.17 -16.18 -16.51
C ILE A 102 8.84 -15.46 -16.25
N MET A 103 8.85 -14.48 -15.35
CA MET A 103 7.66 -13.68 -15.04
C MET A 103 7.22 -12.84 -16.25
N LEU A 104 8.17 -12.22 -16.97
CA LEU A 104 7.87 -11.44 -18.18
C LEU A 104 7.32 -12.31 -19.32
N ARG A 105 7.87 -13.52 -19.51
CA ARG A 105 7.31 -14.50 -20.46
C ARG A 105 5.91 -14.94 -20.07
N ALA A 106 5.65 -15.19 -18.78
CA ALA A 106 4.31 -15.50 -18.29
C ALA A 106 3.32 -14.34 -18.47
N MET A 107 3.81 -13.10 -18.48
CA MET A 107 3.05 -11.89 -18.81
C MET A 107 2.90 -11.65 -20.33
N GLY A 108 3.24 -12.62 -21.18
CA GLY A 108 3.00 -12.55 -22.63
C GLY A 108 4.08 -11.85 -23.44
N MET A 109 5.27 -11.61 -22.88
CA MET A 109 6.44 -11.20 -23.66
C MET A 109 7.16 -12.44 -24.16
N GLU A 110 6.88 -12.89 -25.39
CA GLU A 110 7.39 -14.16 -25.90
C GLU A 110 8.81 -14.05 -26.47
N SER A 111 9.13 -12.89 -27.08
CA SER A 111 10.42 -12.68 -27.73
C SER A 111 11.45 -12.09 -26.76
N ASP A 112 12.66 -12.64 -26.77
CA ASP A 112 13.79 -12.10 -26.01
C ASP A 112 14.15 -10.67 -26.42
N GLN A 113 13.95 -10.34 -27.70
CA GLN A 113 14.15 -8.98 -28.19
C GLN A 113 13.13 -8.01 -27.58
N GLU A 114 11.89 -8.44 -27.37
CA GLU A 114 10.86 -7.62 -26.71
C GLU A 114 11.18 -7.40 -25.23
N ILE A 115 11.64 -8.44 -24.55
CA ILE A 115 12.07 -8.39 -23.14
C ILE A 115 13.22 -7.40 -22.97
N VAL A 116 14.24 -7.48 -23.83
CA VAL A 116 15.42 -6.60 -23.76
C VAL A 116 15.09 -5.17 -24.18
N SER A 117 14.26 -4.99 -25.22
CA SER A 117 13.89 -3.65 -25.73
C SER A 117 12.82 -2.95 -24.88
N GLY A 118 12.13 -3.68 -23.99
CA GLY A 118 11.03 -3.17 -23.18
C GLY A 118 9.78 -2.81 -23.99
N ARG A 119 9.69 -3.23 -25.25
CA ARG A 119 8.58 -2.92 -26.17
C ARG A 119 7.55 -4.05 -26.24
N GLY A 120 7.06 -4.50 -25.08
CA GLY A 120 5.95 -5.47 -25.03
C GLY A 120 4.60 -4.78 -25.23
N ASN A 121 3.68 -5.41 -25.97
CA ASN A 121 2.27 -5.03 -26.01
C ASN A 121 1.58 -5.42 -24.67
N LEU A 122 1.83 -4.66 -23.60
CA LEU A 122 1.25 -4.92 -22.26
C LEU A 122 -0.28 -4.75 -22.18
N GLY A 123 -0.91 -4.17 -23.20
CA GLY A 123 -2.37 -3.93 -23.22
C GLY A 123 -3.20 -5.21 -23.27
N SER A 124 -2.69 -6.30 -23.86
CA SER A 124 -3.41 -7.57 -24.00
C SER A 124 -3.21 -8.49 -22.78
N SER A 125 -2.09 -8.36 -22.08
CA SER A 125 -1.62 -9.30 -21.06
C SER A 125 -2.03 -8.98 -19.62
N ILE A 126 -2.49 -7.75 -19.35
CA ILE A 126 -3.10 -7.39 -18.06
C ILE A 126 -4.33 -8.26 -17.74
N GLY A 127 -5.14 -8.61 -18.76
CA GLY A 127 -6.31 -9.47 -18.60
C GLY A 127 -5.99 -10.94 -18.27
N ALA A 128 -4.77 -11.41 -18.54
CA ALA A 128 -4.33 -12.75 -18.15
C ALA A 128 -3.89 -12.79 -16.67
N TYR A 129 -3.29 -11.71 -16.18
CA TYR A 129 -2.86 -11.58 -14.78
C TYR A 129 -4.05 -11.45 -13.82
N GLU A 130 -5.10 -10.70 -14.19
CA GLU A 130 -6.34 -10.62 -13.38
C GLU A 130 -6.97 -12.00 -13.15
N LYS A 131 -6.99 -12.88 -14.17
CA LYS A 131 -7.53 -14.24 -14.04
C LYS A 131 -6.65 -15.17 -13.19
N ALA A 132 -5.34 -14.93 -13.14
CA ALA A 132 -4.40 -15.76 -12.40
C ALA A 132 -4.30 -15.38 -10.92
N VAL A 133 -4.54 -14.11 -10.57
CA VAL A 133 -4.41 -13.59 -9.19
C VAL A 133 -5.73 -13.54 -8.43
N MET A 134 -6.89 -13.49 -9.12
CA MET A 134 -8.21 -13.58 -8.48
C MET A 134 -8.71 -15.03 -8.25
N ARG A 135 -7.80 -15.98 -8.01
CA ARG A 135 -8.16 -17.34 -7.56
C ARG A 135 -7.63 -17.62 -6.17
#